data_AF-A0A6G4X588-F1
#
_entry.id   AF-A0A6G4X588-F1
#
_cell.length_a   1.000
_cell.length_b   1.000
_cell.length_c   1.000
_cell.angle_alpha   90.00
_cell.angle_beta   90.00
_cell.angle_gamma   90.00
#
_symmetry.space_group_name_H-M   'P 1'
#
loop_
_entity.id
_entity.type
_entity.pdbx_description
1 polymer ?
#
loop_
_entity_poly.entity_id
_entity_poly.type
_entity_poly.pdbx_seq_one_letter_code
_entity_poly.pdbx_strand_id
1 'polypeptide(L)'
;MHKAIRRPLARRHLRAAEHLDIGVLYATLSAGMLLARRHLTTRGCTQEFADRYGSAYGRVAAKTYRATYGAEPRRAWSNISGTWRRVIGYLPSERHILDTAMRTYPRTAAHGLAVAA
;
A
#
# COMPACT_ATOMS: atom_id res chain seq x y z
N MET A 1 -0.03 21.18 29.56
CA MET A 1 0.72 21.90 28.48
C MET A 1 -0.01 23.17 28.07
N HIS A 2 0.62 24.33 28.29
CA HIS A 2 0.06 25.66 28.05
C HIS A 2 -0.21 25.92 26.55
N LYS A 3 -1.31 26.61 26.22
CA LYS A 3 -1.77 26.89 24.84
C LYS A 3 -0.72 27.64 24.02
N ALA A 4 0.09 28.47 24.69
CA ALA A 4 1.22 29.22 24.11
C ALA A 4 2.35 28.32 23.55
N ILE A 5 2.56 27.13 24.13
CA ILE A 5 3.61 26.19 23.72
C ILE A 5 3.15 25.32 22.52
N ARG A 6 1.83 25.16 22.34
CA ARG A 6 1.26 24.35 21.25
C ARG A 6 1.47 24.97 19.86
N ARG A 7 1.41 26.30 19.74
CA ARG A 7 1.52 27.01 18.44
C ARG A 7 2.93 26.93 17.84
N PRO A 8 4.03 27.14 18.59
CA PRO A 8 5.38 26.99 18.07
C PRO A 8 5.72 25.54 17.71
N LEU A 9 5.33 24.57 18.54
CA LEU A 9 5.54 23.14 18.25
C LEU A 9 4.79 22.71 16.99
N ALA A 10 3.51 23.08 16.86
CA ALA A 10 2.74 22.80 15.65
C ALA A 10 3.38 23.43 14.41
N ARG A 11 3.84 24.69 14.48
CA ARG A 11 4.55 25.35 13.37
C ARG A 11 5.87 24.67 13.02
N ARG A 12 6.63 24.18 14.01
CA ARG A 12 7.87 23.44 13.79
C ARG A 12 7.61 22.10 13.09
N HIS A 13 6.58 21.36 13.51
CA HIS A 13 6.19 20.11 12.85
C HIS A 13 5.68 20.33 11.43
N LEU A 14 4.92 21.41 11.18
CA LEU A 14 4.46 21.77 9.84
C LEU A 14 5.63 22.14 8.92
N ARG A 15 6.57 22.96 9.38
CA ARG A 15 7.79 23.29 8.60
C ARG A 15 8.67 22.06 8.33
N ALA A 16 8.81 21.17 9.31
CA ALA A 16 9.53 19.92 9.11
C ALA A 16 8.82 19.01 8.07
N ALA A 17 7.48 19.01 8.05
CA ALA A 17 6.69 18.31 7.04
C ALA A 17 6.78 18.96 5.65
N GLU A 18 6.91 20.29 5.56
CA GLU A 18 7.10 21.03 4.30
C GLU A 18 8.44 20.71 3.61
N HIS A 19 9.48 20.36 4.38
CA HIS A 19 10.79 19.97 3.86
C HIS A 19 10.98 18.46 3.67
N LEU A 20 9.97 17.66 4.01
CA LEU A 20 10.04 16.22 3.83
C LEU A 20 9.79 15.87 2.36
N ASP A 21 10.80 15.29 1.72
CA ASP A 21 10.61 14.64 0.43
C ASP A 21 9.56 13.52 0.60
N ILE A 22 8.44 13.68 -0.11
CA ILE A 22 7.29 12.77 -0.02
C ILE A 22 7.69 11.35 -0.45
N GLY A 23 8.63 11.20 -1.39
CA GLY A 23 9.19 9.93 -1.83
C GLY A 23 10.04 9.27 -0.75
N VAL A 24 10.89 10.03 -0.06
CA VAL A 24 11.69 9.53 1.08
C VAL A 24 10.77 9.15 2.25
N LEU A 25 9.77 9.98 2.57
CA LEU A 25 8.78 9.68 3.60
C LEU A 25 7.98 8.42 3.23
N TYR A 26 7.59 8.26 1.97
CA TYR A 26 6.89 7.08 1.46
C TYR A 26 7.75 5.82 1.60
N ALA A 27 9.01 5.88 1.17
CA ALA A 27 9.97 4.79 1.30
C ALA A 27 10.24 4.41 2.77
N THR A 28 10.31 5.41 3.66
CA THR A 28 10.59 5.23 5.09
C THR A 28 9.36 4.69 5.84
N LEU A 29 8.18 5.28 5.64
CA LEU A 29 6.93 4.88 6.31
C LEU A 29 6.38 3.55 5.80
N SER A 30 6.66 3.20 4.55
CA SER A 30 6.29 1.90 3.98
C SER A 30 7.44 0.91 3.99
N ALA A 31 8.65 1.28 4.42
CA ALA A 31 9.83 0.40 4.54
C ALA A 31 10.07 -0.54 3.33
N GLY A 32 9.84 -0.08 2.10
CA GLY A 32 9.95 -0.92 0.90
C GLY A 32 8.88 -2.01 0.75
N MET A 33 7.75 -1.89 1.45
CA MET A 33 6.63 -2.82 1.33
C MET A 33 5.94 -2.75 -0.03
N LEU A 34 5.44 -3.90 -0.46
CA LEU A 34 4.58 -4.07 -1.61
C LEU A 34 3.14 -3.72 -1.24
N LEU A 35 2.49 -2.90 -2.06
CA LEU A 35 1.10 -2.52 -1.90
C LEU A 35 0.26 -3.13 -3.01
N ALA A 36 -0.96 -3.56 -2.69
CA ALA A 36 -1.84 -4.26 -3.63
C ALA A 36 -2.06 -3.48 -4.95
N ARG A 37 -2.47 -2.21 -4.88
CA ARG A 37 -2.70 -1.38 -6.07
C ARG A 37 -1.43 -1.20 -6.92
N ARG A 38 -0.28 -0.97 -6.29
CA ARG A 38 1.01 -0.83 -6.98
C ARG A 38 1.45 -2.16 -7.60
N HIS A 39 1.19 -3.28 -6.94
CA HIS A 39 1.47 -4.60 -7.49
C HIS A 39 0.68 -4.84 -8.79
N LEU A 40 -0.61 -4.47 -8.86
CA LEU A 40 -1.39 -4.55 -10.09
C LEU A 40 -0.76 -3.75 -11.25
N THR A 41 -0.37 -2.50 -11.01
CA THR A 41 0.24 -1.67 -12.07
C THR A 41 1.60 -2.21 -12.50
N THR A 42 2.42 -2.73 -11.56
CA THR A 42 3.69 -3.39 -11.92
C THR A 42 3.52 -4.69 -12.70
N ARG A 43 2.33 -5.29 -12.67
CA ARG A 43 1.98 -6.49 -13.44
C ARG A 43 1.25 -6.17 -14.75
N GLY A 44 1.22 -4.91 -15.17
CA GLY A 44 0.66 -4.48 -16.45
C GLY A 44 -0.82 -4.07 -16.43
N CYS A 45 -1.47 -4.01 -15.27
CA CYS A 45 -2.80 -3.39 -15.20
C CYS A 45 -2.72 -1.89 -15.46
N THR A 46 -3.72 -1.34 -16.15
CA THR A 46 -3.86 0.12 -16.25
C THR A 46 -4.12 0.75 -14.89
N GLN A 47 -3.85 2.06 -14.79
CA GLN A 47 -4.12 2.80 -13.56
C GLN A 47 -5.62 2.74 -13.24
N GLU A 48 -6.51 2.95 -14.22
CA GLU A 48 -7.97 2.92 -14.02
C GLU A 48 -8.45 1.57 -13.47
N PHE A 49 -7.88 0.47 -13.96
CA PHE A 49 -8.18 -0.86 -13.45
C PHE A 49 -7.75 -1.00 -11.99
N ALA A 50 -6.52 -0.58 -11.69
CA ALA A 50 -5.97 -0.65 -10.34
C ALA A 50 -6.74 0.25 -9.35
N ASP A 51 -7.28 1.38 -9.81
CA ASP A 51 -8.13 2.27 -9.03
C ASP A 51 -9.48 1.64 -8.71
N ARG A 52 -10.12 1.07 -9.74
CA ARG A 52 -11.44 0.46 -9.64
C ARG A 52 -11.42 -0.81 -8.78
N TYR A 53 -10.39 -1.65 -8.92
CA TYR A 53 -10.38 -3.00 -8.33
C TYR A 53 -9.32 -3.23 -7.25
N GLY A 54 -8.38 -2.31 -7.05
CA GLY A 54 -7.26 -2.49 -6.10
C GLY A 54 -7.69 -2.77 -4.66
N SER A 55 -8.80 -2.17 -4.20
CA SER A 55 -9.36 -2.44 -2.88
C SER A 55 -9.91 -3.87 -2.74
N ALA A 56 -10.65 -4.34 -3.75
CA ALA A 56 -11.18 -5.70 -3.76
C ALA A 56 -10.05 -6.74 -3.84
N TYR A 57 -9.08 -6.51 -4.72
CA TYR A 57 -7.86 -7.31 -4.81
C TYR A 57 -7.09 -7.35 -3.47
N GLY A 58 -6.90 -6.19 -2.82
CA GLY A 58 -6.22 -6.11 -1.53
C GLY A 58 -6.93 -6.90 -0.42
N ARG A 59 -8.26 -7.00 -0.44
CA ARG A 59 -9.02 -7.86 0.49
C ARG A 59 -8.78 -9.35 0.24
N VAL A 60 -8.67 -9.78 -1.02
CA VAL A 60 -8.32 -11.16 -1.36
C VAL A 60 -6.90 -11.47 -0.85
N ALA A 61 -5.93 -10.59 -1.11
CA ALA A 61 -4.57 -10.74 -0.60
C ALA A 61 -4.50 -10.82 0.93
N ALA A 62 -5.28 -10.00 1.64
CA ALA A 62 -5.34 -10.06 3.10
C ALA A 62 -5.91 -11.38 3.60
N LYS A 63 -6.94 -11.92 2.91
CA LYS A 63 -7.49 -13.25 3.20
C LYS A 63 -6.44 -14.35 2.97
N THR A 64 -5.72 -14.29 1.85
CA THR A 64 -4.63 -15.22 1.54
C THR A 64 -3.53 -15.18 2.58
N TYR A 65 -3.12 -13.98 3.02
CA TYR A 65 -2.12 -13.82 4.07
C TYR A 65 -2.54 -14.51 5.37
N ARG A 66 -3.77 -14.24 5.83
CA ARG A 66 -4.32 -14.86 7.06
C ARG A 66 -4.39 -16.38 6.97
N ALA A 67 -4.79 -16.90 5.81
CA ALA A 67 -4.83 -18.35 5.58
C ALA A 67 -3.43 -18.98 5.59
N THR A 68 -2.42 -18.25 5.12
CA THR A 68 -1.04 -18.75 5.03
C THR A 68 -0.30 -18.67 6.37
N TYR A 69 -0.48 -17.58 7.11
CA TYR A 69 0.32 -17.28 8.31
C TYR A 69 -0.46 -17.28 9.63
N GLY A 70 -1.78 -17.41 9.60
CA GLY A 70 -2.61 -17.31 10.82
C GLY A 70 -2.58 -15.93 11.49
N ALA A 71 -2.15 -14.89 10.77
CA ALA A 71 -1.91 -13.55 11.32
C ALA A 71 -2.47 -12.44 10.42
N GLU A 72 -2.58 -11.22 10.96
CA GLU A 72 -2.92 -10.03 10.18
C GLU A 72 -1.71 -9.52 9.37
N PRO A 73 -1.90 -9.09 8.12
CA PRO A 73 -0.83 -8.46 7.35
C PRO A 73 -0.49 -7.07 7.92
N ARG A 74 0.73 -6.62 7.63
CA ARG A 74 1.27 -5.36 8.16
C ARG A 74 0.51 -4.15 7.61
N ARG A 75 0.65 -3.03 8.33
CA ARG A 75 0.14 -1.73 7.89
C ARG A 75 1.26 -0.88 7.32
N ALA A 76 0.97 -0.25 6.20
CA ALA A 76 1.85 0.71 5.51
C ALA A 76 1.10 2.02 5.27
N TRP A 77 1.83 3.08 4.94
CA TRP A 77 1.25 4.38 4.57
C TRP A 77 1.37 4.61 3.08
N SER A 78 0.24 4.79 2.40
CA SER A 78 0.22 5.18 1.00
C SER A 78 -0.33 6.59 0.85
N ASN A 79 0.32 7.41 0.04
CA ASN A 79 -0.28 8.64 -0.46
C ASN A 79 -1.25 8.27 -1.60
N ILE A 80 -2.53 8.59 -1.44
CA ILE A 80 -3.59 8.33 -2.42
C ILE A 80 -4.30 9.66 -2.64
N SER A 81 -4.16 10.21 -3.86
CA SER A 81 -4.76 11.49 -4.25
C SER A 81 -4.45 12.62 -3.26
N GLY A 82 -3.18 12.75 -2.85
CA GLY A 82 -2.73 13.78 -1.91
C GLY A 82 -3.03 13.49 -0.44
N THR A 83 -3.73 12.38 -0.14
CA THR A 83 -4.08 12.01 1.23
C THR A 83 -3.28 10.80 1.71
N TRP A 84 -2.60 10.92 2.84
CA TRP A 84 -1.95 9.78 3.50
C TRP A 84 -2.98 8.85 4.12
N ARG A 85 -2.99 7.60 3.68
CA ARG A 85 -3.91 6.56 4.17
C ARG A 85 -3.13 5.36 4.67
N ARG A 86 -3.58 4.79 5.81
CA ARG A 86 -3.10 3.47 6.25
C ARG A 86 -3.71 2.40 5.36
N VAL A 87 -2.85 1.63 4.72
CA VAL A 87 -3.19 0.51 3.85
C VAL A 87 -2.51 -0.76 4.35
N ILE A 88 -2.87 -1.90 3.77
CA ILE A 88 -2.15 -3.14 4.00
C ILE A 88 -0.88 -3.15 3.15
N GLY A 89 0.24 -3.52 3.76
CA GLY A 89 1.53 -3.68 3.11
C GLY A 89 2.08 -5.08 3.34
N TYR A 90 2.85 -5.56 2.36
CA TYR A 90 3.49 -6.88 2.37
C TYR A 90 4.99 -6.69 2.23
N LEU A 91 5.79 -7.52 2.88
CA LEU A 91 7.23 -7.52 2.67
C LEU A 91 7.57 -8.03 1.25
N PRO A 92 8.74 -7.68 0.69
CA PRO A 92 9.18 -8.23 -0.58
C PRO A 92 9.18 -9.77 -0.62
N SER A 93 9.54 -10.43 0.50
CA SER A 93 9.49 -11.89 0.67
C SER A 93 8.07 -12.46 0.65
N GLU A 94 7.05 -11.64 0.91
CA GLU A 94 5.64 -12.01 0.94
C GLU A 94 4.94 -11.77 -0.41
N ARG A 95 5.70 -11.50 -1.48
CA ARG A 95 5.18 -11.28 -2.84
C ARG A 95 4.24 -12.39 -3.32
N HIS A 96 4.54 -13.64 -2.95
CA HIS A 96 3.72 -14.80 -3.31
C HIS A 96 2.26 -14.70 -2.83
N ILE A 97 1.98 -13.94 -1.77
CA ILE A 97 0.61 -13.66 -1.30
C ILE A 97 -0.15 -12.82 -2.33
N LEU A 98 0.48 -11.79 -2.85
CA LEU A 98 -0.08 -10.92 -3.89
C LEU A 98 -0.25 -11.69 -5.20
N ASP A 99 0.76 -12.44 -5.62
CA ASP A 99 0.68 -13.25 -6.85
C ASP A 99 -0.41 -14.33 -6.74
N THR A 100 -0.60 -14.93 -5.57
CA THR A 100 -1.70 -15.89 -5.33
C THR A 100 -3.06 -15.20 -5.37
N ALA A 101 -3.21 -14.05 -4.70
CA ALA A 101 -4.44 -13.29 -4.75
C ALA A 101 -4.81 -12.85 -6.18
N MET A 102 -3.80 -12.58 -7.01
CA MET A 102 -3.98 -12.17 -8.39
C MET A 102 -4.56 -13.30 -9.25
N ARG A 103 -4.14 -14.54 -9.00
CA ARG A 103 -4.70 -15.76 -9.62
C ARG A 103 -6.10 -16.08 -9.11
N THR A 104 -6.39 -15.82 -7.84
CA THR A 104 -7.69 -16.16 -7.23
C THR A 104 -8.76 -15.11 -7.51
N TYR A 105 -8.40 -13.83 -7.62
CA TYR A 105 -9.39 -12.77 -7.79
C TYR A 105 -9.93 -12.74 -9.23
N PRO A 106 -11.25 -12.94 -9.47
CA PRO A 106 -11.78 -13.18 -10.81
C PRO A 106 -11.46 -12.07 -11.82
N ARG A 107 -11.43 -10.81 -11.38
CA ARG A 107 -11.16 -9.69 -12.28
C ARG A 107 -9.71 -9.64 -12.75
N THR A 108 -8.75 -10.03 -11.92
CA THR A 108 -7.34 -10.09 -12.33
C THR A 108 -7.01 -11.40 -13.05
N ALA A 109 -7.68 -12.51 -12.68
CA ALA A 109 -7.54 -13.78 -13.37
C ALA A 109 -8.04 -13.71 -14.83
N ALA A 110 -9.19 -13.04 -15.06
CA ALA A 110 -9.74 -12.85 -16.39
C ALA A 110 -8.91 -11.95 -17.31
N HIS A 111 -8.01 -11.13 -16.74
CA HIS A 111 -7.20 -10.20 -17.52
C HIS A 111 -5.95 -10.83 -18.18
N GLY A 112 -5.75 -12.15 -18.05
CA GLY A 112 -4.64 -12.84 -18.74
C GLY A 112 -3.27 -12.23 -18.43
N LEU A 113 -3.12 -11.62 -17.25
CA LEU A 113 -1.89 -10.96 -16.87
C LEU A 113 -0.85 -12.05 -16.67
N ALA A 114 0.06 -12.15 -17.64
CA ALA A 114 1.15 -13.10 -17.65
C ALA A 114 1.89 -13.01 -16.31
N VAL A 115 1.65 -14.01 -15.46
CA VAL A 115 2.50 -14.28 -14.31
C VAL A 115 3.81 -14.74 -14.93
N ALA A 116 4.75 -13.82 -15.10
CA ALA A 116 6.11 -14.19 -15.48
C ALA A 116 6.58 -15.27 -14.50
N ALA A 117 6.77 -16.47 -15.06
CA ALA A 117 7.35 -17.63 -14.39
C ALA A 117 8.77 -17.31 -13.91
#